data_AF-A0AAD5HCD4-F1
#
_entry.id   AF-A0AAD5HCD4-F1
#
_cell.length_a   1.000
_cell.length_b   1.000
_cell.length_c   1.000
_cell.angle_alpha   90.00
_cell.angle_beta   90.00
_cell.angle_gamma   90.00
#
_symmetry.space_group_name_H-M   'P 1'
#
loop_
_entity.id
_entity.type
_entity.pdbx_description
1 polymer ?
#
loop_
_entity_poly.entity_id
_entity_poly.type
_entity_poly.pdbx_seq_one_letter_code
_entity_poly.pdbx_strand_id
1 'polypeptide(L)'
;MNVDKTRTLSLYRSLLRVAGQMPSQTRKSYLRNRIKGEFRSPTNKNLDKSEYELNILAGETQLETLQIQCAHLKKMQSENIIIPVDLDAKPSGSNSRRPGNRFMSGPTPSWLRKKDQK
;
A
#
# COMPACT_ATOMS: atom_id res chain seq x y z
N MET A 1 2.08 18.62 -30.01
CA MET A 1 1.24 19.53 -29.19
C MET A 1 1.92 19.74 -27.84
N ASN A 2 1.78 20.92 -27.23
CA ASN A 2 2.45 21.25 -25.97
C ASN A 2 1.55 20.86 -24.80
N VAL A 3 1.78 19.68 -24.24
CA VAL A 3 1.10 19.20 -23.03
C VAL A 3 1.45 20.14 -21.87
N ASP A 4 0.48 20.49 -21.02
CA ASP A 4 0.74 21.32 -19.85
C ASP A 4 1.52 20.53 -18.77
N LYS A 5 2.84 20.58 -18.91
CA LYS A 5 3.79 19.96 -17.99
C LYS A 5 3.64 20.50 -16.57
N THR A 6 3.22 21.75 -16.40
CA THR A 6 3.10 22.37 -15.07
C THR A 6 1.91 21.78 -14.31
N ARG A 7 0.74 21.67 -14.97
CA ARG A 7 -0.45 21.01 -14.41
C ARG A 7 -0.18 19.55 -14.09
N THR A 8 0.44 18.81 -15.02
CA THR A 8 0.82 17.41 -14.82
C THR A 8 1.72 17.22 -13.61
N LEU A 9 2.79 18.02 -13.49
CA LEU A 9 3.73 17.93 -12.37
C LEU A 9 3.11 18.38 -11.05
N SER A 10 2.19 19.36 -11.09
CA SER A 10 1.43 19.77 -9.90
C SER A 10 0.58 18.62 -9.38
N LEU A 11 -0.21 17.99 -10.26
CA LEU A 11 -1.06 16.84 -9.92
C LEU A 11 -0.23 15.67 -9.38
N TYR A 12 0.86 15.32 -10.06
CA TYR A 12 1.80 14.28 -9.61
C TYR A 12 2.31 14.53 -8.19
N ARG A 13 2.77 15.76 -7.89
CA ARG A 13 3.27 16.12 -6.55
C ARG A 13 2.15 16.08 -5.52
N SER A 14 0.96 16.54 -5.85
CA SER A 14 -0.20 16.51 -4.97
C SER A 14 -0.59 15.09 -4.59
N LEU A 15 -0.68 14.18 -5.58
CA LEU A 15 -0.94 12.76 -5.35
C LEU A 15 0.13 12.12 -4.44
N LEU A 16 1.41 12.41 -4.69
CA LEU A 16 2.50 11.90 -3.84
C LEU A 16 2.47 12.45 -2.40
N ARG A 17 2.06 13.71 -2.22
CA ARG A 17 1.89 14.30 -0.88
C ARG A 17 0.79 13.57 -0.11
N VAL A 18 -0.38 13.38 -0.72
CA VAL A 18 -1.52 12.66 -0.09
C VAL A 18 -1.15 11.20 0.18
N ALA A 19 -0.49 10.53 -0.76
CA ALA A 19 0.01 9.17 -0.55
C ALA A 19 0.96 9.08 0.66
N GLY A 20 1.79 10.10 0.90
CA GLY A 20 2.66 10.19 2.07
C GLY A 20 1.93 10.38 3.40
N GLN A 21 0.70 10.91 3.36
CA GLN A 21 -0.14 11.16 4.54
C GLN A 21 -0.96 9.94 4.96
N MET A 22 -1.03 8.87 4.17
CA MET A 22 -1.74 7.65 4.53
C MET A 22 -1.24 7.08 5.86
N PRO A 23 -2.09 6.45 6.69
CA PRO A 23 -1.67 6.01 8.01
C PRO A 23 -0.70 4.82 7.97
N SER A 24 -0.97 3.83 7.10
CA SER A 24 -0.14 2.62 6.96
C SER A 24 0.98 2.78 5.93
N GLN A 25 2.16 2.26 6.27
CA GLN A 25 3.36 2.17 5.45
C GLN A 25 3.17 1.31 4.20
N THR A 26 2.43 0.20 4.29
CA THR A 26 2.12 -0.63 3.11
C THR A 26 1.31 0.17 2.08
N ARG A 27 0.33 0.95 2.52
CA ARG A 27 -0.46 1.82 1.65
C ARG A 27 0.37 2.97 1.08
N LYS A 28 1.25 3.58 1.90
CA LYS A 28 2.20 4.61 1.43
C LYS A 28 3.09 4.07 0.29
N SER A 29 3.69 2.90 0.47
CA SER A 29 4.60 2.31 -0.53
C SER A 29 3.86 1.90 -1.80
N TYR A 30 2.71 1.22 -1.64
CA TYR A 30 1.83 0.84 -2.76
C TYR A 30 1.44 2.05 -3.61
N LEU A 31 0.86 3.09 -2.98
CA LEU A 31 0.39 4.27 -3.70
C LEU A 31 1.54 5.01 -4.37
N ARG A 32 2.68 5.20 -3.70
CA ARG A 32 3.85 5.84 -4.31
C ARG A 32 4.33 5.10 -5.55
N ASN A 33 4.39 3.77 -5.49
CA ASN A 33 4.82 2.95 -6.62
C ASN A 33 3.79 2.99 -7.74
N ARG A 34 2.50 2.91 -7.43
CA ARG A 34 1.41 3.01 -8.41
C ARG A 34 1.42 4.36 -9.11
N ILE A 35 1.44 5.47 -8.38
CA ILE A 35 1.48 6.83 -8.94
C ILE A 35 2.72 7.01 -9.82
N LYS A 36 3.90 6.57 -9.35
CA LYS A 36 5.12 6.62 -10.18
C LYS A 36 4.99 5.78 -11.45
N GLY A 37 4.40 4.60 -11.36
CA GLY A 37 4.18 3.70 -12.49
C GLY A 37 3.28 4.31 -13.55
N GLU A 38 2.15 4.89 -13.14
CA GLU A 38 1.21 5.56 -14.06
C GLU A 38 1.86 6.76 -14.76
N PHE A 39 2.45 7.68 -14.01
CA PHE A 39 3.05 8.89 -14.60
C PHE A 39 4.31 8.62 -15.44
N ARG A 40 4.99 7.49 -15.22
CA ARG A 40 6.14 7.06 -16.03
C ARG A 40 5.77 6.06 -17.12
N SER A 41 4.49 5.69 -17.23
CA SER A 41 4.02 4.72 -18.20
C SER A 41 4.37 5.18 -19.62
N PRO A 42 4.93 4.31 -20.48
CA PRO A 42 5.23 4.66 -21.86
C PRO A 42 3.98 5.06 -22.65
N THR A 43 2.80 4.53 -22.26
CA THR A 43 1.50 4.89 -22.81
C THR A 43 1.21 6.38 -22.70
N ASN A 44 1.73 7.04 -21.66
CA ASN A 44 1.47 8.46 -21.40
C ASN A 44 2.41 9.42 -22.14
N LYS A 45 3.35 8.92 -22.95
CA LYS A 45 4.31 9.78 -23.67
C LYS A 45 3.72 10.44 -24.93
N ASN A 46 2.81 9.75 -25.61
CA ASN A 46 2.29 10.15 -26.92
C ASN A 46 0.75 10.21 -26.92
N LEU A 47 0.17 10.72 -25.82
CA LEU A 47 -1.28 10.90 -25.72
C LEU A 47 -1.77 11.98 -26.68
N ASP A 48 -2.94 11.75 -27.26
CA ASP A 48 -3.69 12.84 -27.89
C ASP A 48 -4.15 13.87 -26.84
N LYS A 49 -4.45 15.10 -27.26
CA LYS A 49 -4.91 16.16 -26.35
C LYS A 49 -6.18 15.75 -25.60
N SER A 50 -7.10 15.06 -26.27
CA SER A 50 -8.34 14.57 -25.66
C SER A 50 -8.07 13.55 -24.55
N GLU A 51 -7.22 12.57 -24.82
CA GLU A 51 -6.80 11.54 -23.88
C GLU A 51 -6.01 12.13 -22.70
N TYR A 52 -5.16 13.12 -22.97
CA TYR A 52 -4.43 13.84 -21.93
C TYR A 52 -5.40 14.53 -20.94
N GLU A 53 -6.37 15.29 -21.44
CA GLU A 53 -7.34 15.99 -20.57
C GLU A 53 -8.19 15.01 -19.78
N LEU A 54 -8.61 13.90 -20.40
CA LEU A 54 -9.33 12.82 -19.71
C LEU A 54 -8.49 12.23 -18.57
N ASN A 55 -7.21 11.95 -18.83
CA ASN A 55 -6.30 11.39 -17.82
C ASN A 55 -6.04 12.38 -16.67
N ILE A 56 -5.90 13.68 -16.97
CA ILE A 56 -5.75 14.70 -15.93
C ILE A 56 -7.00 14.78 -15.07
N LEU A 57 -8.18 14.84 -15.69
CA LEU A 57 -9.46 14.89 -14.97
C LEU A 57 -9.64 13.63 -14.09
N ALA A 58 -9.35 12.45 -14.64
CA ALA A 58 -9.37 11.20 -13.88
C ALA A 58 -8.40 11.25 -12.68
N GLY A 59 -7.20 11.81 -12.88
CA GLY A 59 -6.22 11.98 -11.81
C GLY A 59 -6.64 13.00 -10.74
N GLU A 60 -7.34 14.07 -11.11
CA GLU A 60 -7.94 15.05 -10.18
C GLU A 60 -9.02 14.38 -9.33
N THR A 61 -9.94 13.61 -9.93
CA THR A 61 -10.94 12.82 -9.20
C THR A 61 -10.31 11.80 -8.25
N GLN A 62 -9.21 11.14 -8.68
CA GLN A 62 -8.47 10.22 -7.83
C GLN A 62 -7.79 10.93 -6.65
N LEU A 63 -7.28 12.16 -6.85
CA LEU A 63 -6.69 12.95 -5.78
C LEU A 63 -7.73 13.25 -4.68
N GLU A 64 -8.92 13.69 -5.05
CA GLU A 64 -10.02 13.93 -4.10
C GLU A 64 -10.40 12.66 -3.34
N THR A 65 -10.54 11.55 -4.07
CA THR A 65 -10.86 10.25 -3.48
C THR A 65 -9.80 9.83 -2.45
N LEU A 66 -8.50 9.99 -2.78
CA LEU A 66 -7.40 9.67 -1.87
C LEU A 66 -7.38 10.57 -0.63
N GLN A 67 -7.74 11.84 -0.76
CA GLN A 67 -7.84 12.76 0.37
C GLN A 67 -8.95 12.32 1.34
N ILE A 68 -10.14 11.99 0.82
CA ILE A 68 -11.27 11.48 1.60
C ILE A 68 -10.87 10.18 2.32
N GLN A 69 -10.27 9.24 1.59
CA GLN A 69 -9.80 7.97 2.18
C GLN A 69 -8.74 8.20 3.25
N CYS A 70 -7.79 9.11 3.04
CA CYS A 70 -6.77 9.43 4.02
C CYS A 70 -7.39 9.99 5.30
N ALA A 71 -8.32 10.95 5.17
CA ALA A 71 -9.03 11.53 6.32
C ALA A 71 -9.85 10.46 7.06
N HIS A 72 -10.58 9.63 6.33
CA HIS A 72 -11.38 8.55 6.90
C HIS A 72 -10.55 7.52 7.66
N LEU A 73 -9.46 7.03 7.06
CA LEU A 73 -8.59 6.03 7.70
C LEU A 73 -7.89 6.60 8.95
N LYS A 74 -7.51 7.88 8.94
CA LYS A 74 -6.98 8.56 10.13
C LYS A 74 -8.02 8.65 11.25
N LYS A 75 -9.26 9.00 10.91
CA LYS A 75 -10.37 9.04 11.86
C LYS A 75 -10.63 7.65 12.47
N MET A 76 -10.76 6.62 11.64
CA MET A 76 -10.95 5.25 12.11
C MET A 76 -9.78 4.73 12.95
N GLN A 77 -8.54 5.16 12.65
CA GLN A 77 -7.37 4.84 13.46
C GLN A 77 -7.47 5.50 14.85
N SER A 78 -7.93 6.75 14.94
CA SER A 78 -8.13 7.42 16.23
C SER A 78 -9.27 6.82 17.06
N GLU A 79 -10.31 6.30 16.40
CA GLU A 79 -11.46 5.67 17.05
C GLU A 79 -11.18 4.21 17.47
N ASN A 80 -9.98 3.69 17.18
CA ASN A 80 -9.56 2.31 17.47
C ASN A 80 -10.51 1.23 16.90
N ILE A 81 -11.23 1.57 15.82
CA ILE A 81 -12.16 0.68 15.12
C ILE A 81 -11.39 -0.25 14.16
N ILE A 82 -10.20 0.17 13.72
CA ILE A 82 -9.38 -0.62 12.80
C ILE A 82 -8.71 -1.76 13.56
N ILE A 83 -8.93 -2.99 13.10
CA ILE A 83 -8.19 -4.16 13.58
C ILE A 83 -6.69 -3.92 13.31
N PRO A 84 -5.80 -4.06 14.30
CA PRO A 84 -4.37 -3.71 14.18
C PRO A 84 -3.60 -4.44 13.07
N VAL A 85 -4.20 -5.47 12.46
CA VAL A 85 -3.67 -6.17 11.27
C VAL A 85 -3.55 -5.23 10.06
N ASP A 86 -4.36 -4.18 9.96
CA ASP A 86 -4.49 -3.31 8.77
C ASP A 86 -3.61 -2.04 8.77
N LEU A 87 -2.89 -1.75 9.85
CA LEU A 87 -2.20 -0.47 10.05
C LEU A 87 -0.67 -0.57 10.13
N ASP A 88 -0.11 -1.73 9.83
CA ASP A 88 1.27 -2.13 10.14
C ASP A 88 1.42 -2.56 11.61
N ALA A 89 1.05 -3.81 11.90
CA ALA A 89 1.45 -4.47 13.13
C ALA A 89 3.00 -4.43 13.24
N LYS A 90 3.53 -3.42 13.92
CA LYS A 90 4.82 -3.58 14.61
C LYS A 90 4.51 -4.57 15.72
N PRO A 91 5.14 -5.76 15.76
CA PRO A 91 5.00 -6.62 16.91
C PRO A 91 5.46 -5.79 18.11
N SER A 92 4.57 -5.60 19.07
CA SER A 92 4.92 -5.10 20.39
C SER A 92 5.92 -6.08 20.99
N GLY A 93 7.21 -5.82 20.80
CA GLY A 93 8.28 -6.69 21.27
C GLY A 93 9.34 -6.93 20.21
N SER A 94 10.29 -6.01 20.10
CA SER A 94 11.65 -6.37 19.75
C SER A 94 12.22 -7.23 20.90
N ASN A 95 11.80 -8.49 20.98
CA ASN A 95 12.50 -9.48 21.78
C ASN A 95 13.00 -10.54 20.82
N SER A 96 14.31 -10.53 20.61
CA SER A 96 15.05 -11.57 19.92
C SER A 96 14.67 -12.93 20.49
N ARG A 97 14.16 -13.83 19.64
CA ARG A 97 14.23 -15.30 19.66
C ARG A 97 13.08 -15.81 18.80
N ARG A 98 13.37 -16.22 17.56
CA ARG A 98 12.42 -16.99 16.76
C ARG A 98 12.26 -18.37 17.41
N PRO A 99 11.11 -18.78 17.97
CA PRO A 99 10.86 -20.21 18.14
C PRO A 99 10.47 -20.75 16.76
N GLY A 100 11.08 -21.85 16.33
CA GLY A 100 10.72 -22.50 15.07
C GLY A 100 9.20 -22.75 14.97
N ASN A 101 8.66 -22.66 13.75
CA ASN A 101 7.23 -22.83 13.48
C ASN A 101 6.74 -24.21 13.95
N ARG A 102 6.13 -24.24 15.15
CA ARG A 102 5.48 -25.43 15.73
C ARG A 102 4.29 -25.92 14.89
N PHE A 103 3.79 -25.08 13.97
CA PHE A 103 2.73 -25.40 13.02
C PHE A 103 3.20 -26.28 11.85
N MET A 104 4.48 -26.21 11.45
CA MET A 104 5.03 -27.05 10.38
C MET A 104 5.66 -28.36 10.89
N SER A 105 5.87 -28.47 12.20
CA SER A 105 6.16 -29.72 12.88
C SER A 105 4.87 -30.25 13.51
N GLY A 106 4.02 -30.87 12.70
CA GLY A 106 2.85 -31.57 13.23
C GLY A 106 3.22 -32.56 14.35
N PRO A 107 2.26 -32.98 15.20
CA PRO A 107 2.53 -33.95 16.24
C PRO A 107 3.22 -35.19 15.67
N THR A 108 4.29 -35.66 16.32
CA THR A 108 5.03 -36.84 15.88
C THR A 108 4.06 -38.01 15.70
N PRO A 109 3.99 -38.61 14.49
CA PRO A 109 3.05 -39.69 14.24
C PRO A 109 3.28 -40.87 15.19
N SER A 110 2.20 -41.44 15.72
CA SER A 110 2.25 -42.51 16.74
C SER A 110 2.99 -43.77 16.30
N TRP A 111 3.16 -43.99 15.00
CA TRP A 111 3.89 -45.12 14.42
C TRP A 111 5.41 -44.95 14.42
N LEU A 112 5.95 -43.73 14.61
CA LEU A 112 7.38 -43.52 14.85
C LEU A 112 7.79 -43.87 16.29
N ARG A 113 6.83 -43.88 17.23
CA ARG A 113 7.07 -43.99 18.68
C ARG A 113 7.53 -45.39 19.15
N LYS A 114 7.46 -46.39 18.27
CA LYS A 114 7.77 -47.79 18.60
C LYS A 114 9.21 -48.22 18.31
N LYS A 115 10.05 -47.37 17.71
CA LYS A 115 11.46 -47.73 17.40
C LYS A 115 12.46 -47.47 18.51
N ASP A 116 12.11 -46.67 19.52
CA ASP A 116 13.03 -46.28 20.60
C ASP A 116 12.83 -47.08 21.91
N GLN A 117 12.02 -48.13 21.88
CA GLN A 117 11.92 -49.12 22.98
C GLN A 117 12.57 -50.42 22.55
N LYS A 118 13.91 -50.44 22.53
CA LYS A 118 14.69 -51.67 22.59
C LYS A 118 16.03 -51.43 23.26
#